data_AF-A0A4S2KMM3-F1
#
_entry.id   AF-A0A4S2KMM3-F1
#
_cell.length_a   1.000
_cell.length_b   1.000
_cell.length_c   1.000
_cell.angle_alpha   90.00
_cell.angle_beta   90.00
_cell.angle_gamma   90.00
#
_symmetry.space_group_name_H-M   'P 1'
#
loop_
_entity.id
_entity.type
_entity.pdbx_description
1 polymer ?
#
loop_
_entity_poly.entity_id
_entity_poly.type
_entity_poly.pdbx_seq_one_letter_code
_entity_poly.pdbx_strand_id
1 'polypeptide(L)'
;MTSKRTINRTVELMLTVFGVWPGISCVLPYRVFWVTTLAVNQFLHYRYFVTHFHFDNIFDLMDCMSSFLEFVKLMFKLIIFSLKQRKFIEILTMTAEDWKDCSDNPGVELRETARRAKLSSRICNGLIILYTISALAYVFGFFLADTDVTDLTAELPLIMKMKYPFVIDTQHKYRLVLATQSVFVMVGSLGACLFNALFLTLTLHVGSQINILLRWLREIGSKNIEKTHDSFVTVITKIIRKHQSIINLSEKIENLYSYIVLLQFTSNTVIICSLGFLIVTIMKASGSYLSVLLAMK
;
A
#
# COMPACT_ATOMS: atom_id res chain seq x y z
N MET A 1 -7.61 13.01 -27.56
CA MET A 1 -8.15 13.87 -26.48
C MET A 1 -8.17 13.07 -25.18
N THR A 2 -7.11 13.17 -24.37
CA THR A 2 -7.00 12.46 -23.09
C THR A 2 -7.47 13.35 -21.95
N SER A 3 -8.39 12.83 -21.13
CA SER A 3 -9.09 13.51 -20.04
C SER A 3 -8.19 14.40 -19.15
N LYS A 4 -8.57 15.67 -19.02
CA LYS A 4 -7.99 16.67 -18.10
C LYS A 4 -8.47 16.41 -16.65
N ARG A 5 -8.03 15.32 -16.02
CA ARG A 5 -8.22 15.10 -14.57
C ARG A 5 -6.87 14.82 -13.91
N THR A 6 -6.58 15.54 -12.83
CA THR A 6 -5.35 15.39 -12.02
C THR A 6 -5.24 14.01 -11.37
N ILE A 7 -6.38 13.35 -11.13
CA ILE A 7 -6.48 12.03 -10.50
C ILE A 7 -7.17 11.05 -11.47
N ASN A 8 -6.57 9.88 -11.64
CA ASN A 8 -7.10 8.80 -12.47
C ASN A 8 -8.45 8.31 -11.91
N ARG A 9 -9.47 8.14 -12.77
CA ARG A 9 -10.81 7.66 -12.39
C ARG A 9 -10.79 6.31 -11.67
N THR A 10 -9.81 5.45 -11.98
CA THR A 10 -9.63 4.18 -11.27
C THR A 10 -9.21 4.39 -9.81
N VAL A 11 -8.31 5.35 -9.55
CA VAL A 11 -7.83 5.66 -8.19
C VAL A 11 -8.95 6.30 -7.37
N GLU A 12 -9.71 7.20 -7.97
CA GLU A 12 -10.93 7.79 -7.38
C GLU A 12 -11.95 6.71 -7.00
N LEU A 13 -12.23 5.77 -7.91
CA LEU A 13 -13.15 4.65 -7.65
C LEU A 13 -12.63 3.75 -6.53
N MET A 14 -11.34 3.39 -6.53
CA MET A 14 -10.76 2.56 -5.48
C MET A 14 -10.80 3.27 -4.11
N LEU A 15 -10.43 4.55 -4.05
CA LEU A 15 -10.53 5.35 -2.82
C LEU A 15 -11.98 5.48 -2.34
N THR A 16 -12.93 5.51 -3.27
CA THR A 16 -14.37 5.51 -2.96
C THR A 16 -14.80 4.19 -2.33
N VAL A 17 -14.42 3.05 -2.93
CA VAL A 17 -14.72 1.71 -2.41
C VAL A 17 -14.17 1.54 -0.99
N PHE A 18 -12.98 2.06 -0.70
CA PHE A 18 -12.38 2.02 0.64
C PHE A 18 -12.91 3.11 1.61
N GLY A 19 -13.87 3.93 1.21
CA GLY A 19 -14.45 4.97 2.08
C GLY A 19 -13.49 6.12 2.40
N VAL A 20 -12.49 6.37 1.55
CA VAL A 20 -11.47 7.40 1.72
C VAL A 20 -11.70 8.60 0.81
N TRP A 21 -12.33 8.43 -0.35
CA TRP A 21 -12.57 9.54 -1.27
C TRP A 21 -13.45 10.64 -0.66
N PRO A 22 -13.09 11.93 -0.81
CA PRO A 22 -13.86 13.02 -0.23
C PRO A 22 -15.15 13.35 -1.00
N GLY A 23 -16.16 13.86 -0.28
CA GLY A 23 -17.37 14.43 -0.89
C GLY A 23 -18.48 13.44 -1.25
N ILE A 24 -18.42 12.20 -0.76
CA ILE A 24 -19.49 11.19 -1.01
C ILE A 24 -20.46 11.16 0.18
N SER A 25 -21.77 11.18 -0.09
CA SER A 25 -22.81 11.13 0.96
C SER A 25 -22.81 9.81 1.76
N CYS A 26 -22.23 8.74 1.20
CA CYS A 26 -22.16 7.40 1.78
C CYS A 26 -20.77 7.01 2.34
N VAL A 27 -19.88 7.95 2.69
CA VAL A 27 -18.52 7.60 3.19
C VAL A 27 -18.55 6.78 4.48
N LEU A 28 -19.42 7.14 5.43
CA LEU A 28 -19.50 6.48 6.74
C LEU A 28 -19.82 4.97 6.66
N PRO A 29 -20.85 4.52 5.91
CA PRO A 29 -21.12 3.08 5.81
C PRO A 29 -19.97 2.29 5.17
N TYR A 30 -19.26 2.82 4.17
CA TYR A 30 -18.07 2.15 3.62
C TYR A 30 -16.96 2.00 4.66
N ARG A 31 -16.71 3.03 5.48
CA ARG A 31 -15.72 2.97 6.56
C ARG A 31 -16.09 1.93 7.61
N VAL A 32 -17.33 1.96 8.08
CA VAL A 32 -17.85 1.01 9.08
C VAL A 32 -17.76 -0.41 8.51
N PHE A 33 -18.16 -0.62 7.26
CA PHE A 33 -18.05 -1.92 6.59
C PHE A 33 -16.62 -2.45 6.58
N TRP A 34 -15.64 -1.66 6.11
CA TRP A 34 -14.26 -2.10 6.02
C TRP A 34 -13.63 -2.34 7.38
N VAL A 35 -13.79 -1.41 8.33
CA VAL A 35 -13.25 -1.55 9.68
C VAL A 35 -13.84 -2.77 10.38
N THR A 36 -15.15 -3.00 10.27
CA THR A 36 -15.81 -4.15 10.88
C THR A 36 -15.36 -5.46 10.23
N THR A 37 -15.34 -5.53 8.91
CA THR A 37 -14.96 -6.75 8.17
C THR A 37 -13.52 -7.15 8.48
N LEU A 38 -12.59 -6.20 8.45
CA LEU A 38 -11.20 -6.45 8.79
C LEU A 38 -11.03 -6.78 10.29
N ALA A 39 -11.78 -6.14 11.20
CA ALA A 39 -11.72 -6.48 12.62
C ALA A 39 -12.21 -7.91 12.90
N VAL A 40 -13.31 -8.33 12.27
CA VAL A 40 -13.82 -9.71 12.36
C VAL A 40 -12.79 -10.68 11.79
N ASN A 41 -12.23 -10.39 10.61
CA ASN A 41 -11.20 -11.22 9.99
C ASN A 41 -9.98 -11.40 10.92
N GLN A 42 -9.51 -10.30 11.51
CA GLN A 42 -8.37 -10.33 12.43
C GLN A 42 -8.68 -11.05 13.74
N PHE A 43 -9.92 -10.96 14.23
CA PHE A 43 -10.34 -11.71 15.40
C PHE A 43 -10.33 -13.23 15.14
N LEU A 44 -10.88 -13.68 14.00
CA LEU A 44 -10.87 -15.11 13.62
C LEU A 44 -9.45 -15.65 13.42
N HIS A 45 -8.58 -14.80 12.87
CA HIS A 45 -7.17 -15.12 12.65
C HIS A 45 -6.39 -15.20 13.97
N TYR A 46 -6.56 -14.20 14.85
CA TYR A 46 -5.97 -14.20 16.19
C TYR A 46 -6.40 -15.41 17.01
N ARG A 47 -7.68 -15.79 16.92
CA ARG A 47 -8.20 -17.01 17.56
C ARG A 47 -7.48 -18.26 17.09
N TYR A 48 -7.21 -18.38 15.78
CA TYR A 48 -6.42 -19.49 15.25
C TYR A 48 -4.98 -19.45 15.78
N PHE A 49 -4.34 -18.28 15.73
CA PHE A 49 -2.97 -18.07 16.17
C PHE A 49 -2.75 -18.50 17.62
N VAL A 50 -3.64 -18.08 18.54
CA VAL A 50 -3.53 -18.43 19.96
C VAL A 50 -3.75 -19.92 20.21
N THR A 51 -4.67 -20.57 19.48
CA THR A 51 -4.96 -22.00 19.71
C THR A 51 -3.90 -22.93 19.12
N HIS A 52 -3.14 -22.47 18.11
CA HIS A 52 -2.09 -23.25 17.44
C HIS A 52 -0.70 -22.66 17.69
N PHE A 53 -0.51 -21.92 18.79
CA PHE A 53 0.79 -21.40 19.21
C PHE A 53 1.67 -22.54 19.74
N HIS A 54 2.19 -23.37 18.83
CA HIS A 54 3.13 -24.44 19.12
C HIS A 54 4.42 -24.19 18.36
N PHE A 55 5.56 -24.22 19.06
CA PHE A 55 6.88 -24.00 18.45
C PHE A 55 7.31 -25.14 17.51
N ASP A 56 6.59 -26.26 17.50
CA ASP A 56 6.90 -27.41 16.65
C ASP A 56 6.60 -27.14 15.16
N ASN A 57 5.77 -26.12 14.86
CA ASN A 57 5.37 -25.79 13.49
C ASN A 57 5.56 -24.29 13.16
N ILE A 58 6.82 -23.84 13.26
CA ILE A 58 7.22 -22.43 13.10
C ILE A 58 6.84 -21.85 11.73
N PHE A 59 6.77 -22.69 10.68
CA PHE A 59 6.37 -22.26 9.33
C PHE A 59 4.93 -21.75 9.30
N ASP A 60 4.03 -22.52 9.89
CA ASP A 60 2.61 -22.19 9.98
C ASP A 60 2.37 -20.95 10.84
N LEU A 61 3.15 -20.81 11.91
CA LEU A 61 3.14 -19.63 12.76
C LEU A 61 3.58 -18.38 11.99
N MET A 62 4.62 -18.48 11.16
CA MET A 62 5.11 -17.35 10.36
C MET A 62 4.12 -16.95 9.27
N ASP A 63 3.53 -17.90 8.54
CA ASP A 63 2.53 -17.61 7.50
C ASP A 63 1.30 -16.90 8.11
N CYS A 64 0.84 -17.40 9.27
CA CYS A 64 -0.22 -16.78 10.06
C CYS A 64 0.15 -15.36 10.53
N MET A 65 1.34 -15.17 11.11
CA MET A 65 1.81 -13.84 11.54
C MET A 65 1.96 -12.86 10.38
N SER A 66 2.48 -13.32 9.24
CA SER A 66 2.71 -12.48 8.07
C SER A 66 1.38 -11.98 7.51
N SER A 67 0.44 -12.88 7.27
CA SER A 67 -0.89 -12.52 6.80
C SER A 67 -1.67 -11.66 7.81
N PHE A 68 -1.51 -11.89 9.12
CA PHE A 68 -2.10 -11.05 10.17
C PHE A 68 -1.56 -9.62 10.09
N LEU A 69 -0.23 -9.45 10.01
CA LEU A 69 0.40 -8.14 9.93
C LEU A 69 0.02 -7.38 8.64
N GLU A 70 -0.18 -8.07 7.50
CA GLU A 70 -0.68 -7.44 6.27
C GLU A 70 -2.03 -6.76 6.46
N PHE A 71 -3.00 -7.44 7.08
CA PHE A 71 -4.32 -6.85 7.33
C PHE A 71 -4.31 -5.82 8.46
N VAL A 72 -3.40 -5.92 9.45
CA VAL A 72 -3.19 -4.86 10.46
C VAL A 72 -2.72 -3.58 9.77
N LYS A 73 -1.75 -3.68 8.85
CA LYS A 73 -1.25 -2.53 8.08
C LYS A 73 -2.35 -1.88 7.25
N LEU A 74 -3.22 -2.66 6.60
CA LEU A 74 -4.35 -2.13 5.84
C LEU A 74 -5.39 -1.44 6.74
N MET A 75 -5.76 -2.09 7.86
CA MET A 75 -6.65 -1.50 8.86
C MET A 75 -6.14 -0.16 9.36
N PHE A 76 -4.86 -0.10 9.72
CA PHE A 76 -4.23 1.10 10.23
C PHE A 76 -4.25 2.24 9.21
N LYS A 77 -4.00 1.94 7.92
CA LYS A 77 -4.12 2.90 6.82
C LYS A 77 -5.55 3.47 6.76
N LEU A 78 -6.57 2.61 6.77
CA LEU A 78 -7.98 3.07 6.71
C LEU A 78 -8.36 3.94 7.91
N ILE A 79 -7.93 3.58 9.12
CA ILE A 79 -8.18 4.36 10.34
C ILE A 79 -7.50 5.73 10.24
N ILE A 80 -6.21 5.79 9.89
CA ILE A 80 -5.47 7.05 9.78
C ILE A 80 -6.08 7.97 8.71
N PHE A 81 -6.38 7.45 7.52
CA PHE A 81 -7.05 8.22 6.46
C PHE A 81 -8.42 8.72 6.89
N SER A 82 -9.19 7.90 7.62
CA SER A 82 -10.48 8.30 8.17
C SER A 82 -10.34 9.46 9.17
N LEU A 83 -9.39 9.36 10.11
CA LEU A 83 -9.13 10.38 11.14
C LEU A 83 -8.53 11.67 10.57
N LYS A 84 -7.71 11.57 9.52
CA LYS A 84 -6.99 12.68 8.89
C LYS A 84 -7.64 13.15 7.58
N GLN A 85 -8.94 12.85 7.38
CA GLN A 85 -9.65 13.13 6.13
C GLN A 85 -9.52 14.58 5.66
N ARG A 86 -9.61 15.55 6.59
CA ARG A 86 -9.45 16.98 6.25
C ARG A 86 -8.09 17.28 5.64
N LYS A 87 -7.01 16.75 6.25
CA LYS A 87 -5.65 16.92 5.73
C LYS A 87 -5.48 16.24 4.38
N PHE A 88 -6.09 15.06 4.20
CA PHE A 88 -6.07 14.39 2.90
C PHE A 88 -6.75 15.23 1.80
N ILE A 89 -7.90 15.84 2.10
CA ILE A 89 -8.57 16.78 1.18
C ILE A 89 -7.66 17.94 0.82
N GLU A 90 -7.03 18.57 1.81
CA GLU A 90 -6.11 19.69 1.59
C GLU A 90 -4.93 19.29 0.70
N ILE A 91 -4.35 18.09 0.90
CA ILE A 91 -3.27 17.56 0.04
C ILE A 91 -3.76 17.42 -1.41
N LEU A 92 -4.95 16.83 -1.62
CA LEU A 92 -5.51 16.67 -2.96
C LEU A 92 -5.79 18.02 -3.63
N THR A 93 -6.32 19.00 -2.87
CA THR A 93 -6.58 20.35 -3.36
C THR A 93 -5.29 21.05 -3.76
N MET A 94 -4.27 21.06 -2.89
CA MET A 94 -2.96 21.66 -3.21
C MET A 94 -2.32 21.00 -4.44
N THR A 95 -2.42 19.67 -4.57
CA THR A 95 -1.93 18.93 -5.74
C THR A 95 -2.69 19.32 -7.02
N ALA A 96 -4.01 19.53 -6.92
CA ALA A 96 -4.84 19.97 -8.05
C ALA A 96 -4.56 21.43 -8.45
N GLU A 97 -4.34 22.32 -7.49
CA GLU A 97 -3.94 23.70 -7.72
C GLU A 97 -2.58 23.79 -8.40
N ASP A 98 -1.58 23.04 -7.93
CA ASP A 98 -0.27 22.94 -8.57
C ASP A 98 -0.36 22.47 -10.03
N TRP A 99 -1.25 21.50 -10.30
CA TRP A 99 -1.48 21.01 -11.65
C TRP A 99 -2.11 22.08 -12.55
N LYS A 100 -3.08 22.83 -12.01
CA LYS A 100 -3.75 23.91 -12.73
C LYS A 100 -2.77 25.05 -13.04
N ASP A 101 -1.97 25.49 -12.08
CA ASP A 101 -0.94 26.52 -12.26
C ASP A 101 0.06 26.13 -13.35
N CYS A 102 0.50 24.87 -13.38
CA CYS A 102 1.36 24.35 -14.46
C CYS A 102 0.69 24.37 -15.84
N SER A 103 -0.64 24.19 -15.90
CA SER A 103 -1.38 24.21 -17.17
C SER A 103 -1.65 25.62 -17.68
N ASP A 104 -1.86 26.57 -16.78
CA ASP A 104 -2.10 27.98 -17.11
C ASP A 104 -0.80 28.72 -17.45
N ASN A 105 0.35 28.24 -16.98
CA ASN A 105 1.69 28.73 -17.34
C ASN A 105 2.49 27.68 -18.15
N PRO A 106 2.10 27.39 -19.41
CA PRO A 106 2.67 26.31 -20.21
C PRO A 106 4.10 26.65 -20.65
N GLY A 107 5.07 26.22 -19.85
CA GLY A 107 6.50 26.29 -20.17
C GLY A 107 7.21 24.95 -19.95
N VAL A 108 8.48 25.03 -19.58
CA VAL A 108 9.31 23.89 -19.17
C VAL A 108 8.68 23.12 -17.99
N GLU A 109 7.90 23.83 -17.15
CA GLU A 109 7.15 23.30 -16.00
C GLU A 109 6.15 22.22 -16.40
N LEU A 110 5.30 22.50 -17.40
CA LEU A 110 4.30 21.56 -17.88
C LEU A 110 4.96 20.28 -18.41
N ARG A 111 6.09 20.41 -19.12
CA ARG A 111 6.84 19.26 -19.66
C ARG A 111 7.44 18.40 -18.54
N GLU A 112 7.99 19.02 -17.49
CA GLU A 112 8.57 18.30 -16.36
C GLU A 112 7.50 17.59 -15.52
N THR A 113 6.43 18.30 -15.15
CA THR A 113 5.29 17.75 -14.42
C THR A 113 4.64 16.61 -15.20
N ALA A 114 4.45 16.77 -16.52
CA ALA A 114 3.92 15.71 -17.37
C ALA A 114 4.86 14.49 -17.48
N ARG A 115 6.19 14.70 -17.53
CA ARG A 115 7.17 13.61 -17.53
C ARG A 115 7.12 12.83 -16.21
N ARG A 116 7.07 13.53 -15.07
CA ARG A 116 7.00 12.92 -13.74
C ARG A 116 5.65 12.24 -13.49
N ALA A 117 4.55 12.81 -13.96
CA ALA A 117 3.24 12.16 -13.92
C ALA A 117 3.21 10.86 -14.75
N LYS A 118 3.81 10.85 -15.95
CA LYS A 118 3.99 9.63 -16.75
C LYS A 118 4.84 8.59 -16.03
N LEU A 119 5.93 9.00 -15.37
CA LEU A 119 6.76 8.11 -14.56
C LEU A 119 5.97 7.52 -13.38
N SER A 120 5.25 8.36 -12.64
CA SER A 120 4.39 7.93 -11.54
C SER A 120 3.35 6.92 -12.01
N SER A 121 2.67 7.20 -13.13
CA SER A 121 1.70 6.26 -13.72
C SER A 121 2.34 4.93 -14.12
N ARG A 122 3.55 4.94 -14.71
CA ARG A 122 4.26 3.69 -15.04
C ARG A 122 4.60 2.88 -13.79
N ILE A 123 5.11 3.53 -12.74
CA ILE A 123 5.45 2.84 -11.48
C ILE A 123 4.18 2.31 -10.81
N CYS A 124 3.11 3.11 -10.71
CA CYS A 124 1.83 2.67 -10.16
C CYS A 124 1.24 1.49 -10.94
N ASN A 125 1.27 1.53 -12.27
CA ASN A 125 0.81 0.41 -13.09
C ASN A 125 1.66 -0.85 -12.85
N GLY A 126 2.98 -0.71 -12.75
CA GLY A 126 3.89 -1.81 -12.40
C GLY A 126 3.59 -2.40 -11.02
N LEU A 127 3.32 -1.55 -10.02
CA LEU A 127 2.91 -1.98 -8.68
C LEU A 127 1.58 -2.74 -8.71
N ILE A 128 0.57 -2.23 -9.42
CA ILE A 128 -0.73 -2.91 -9.55
C ILE A 128 -0.56 -4.29 -10.19
N ILE A 129 0.20 -4.39 -11.27
CA ILE A 129 0.49 -5.67 -11.94
C ILE A 129 1.18 -6.62 -10.96
N LEU A 130 2.21 -6.16 -10.26
CA LEU A 130 2.97 -6.98 -9.32
C LEU A 130 2.11 -7.50 -8.17
N TYR A 131 1.33 -6.63 -7.52
CA TYR A 131 0.42 -7.03 -6.43
C TYR A 131 -0.66 -7.99 -6.93
N THR A 132 -1.20 -7.76 -8.12
CA THR A 132 -2.21 -8.62 -8.75
C THR A 132 -1.66 -10.01 -9.03
N ILE A 133 -0.49 -10.09 -9.67
CA ILE A 133 0.17 -11.38 -9.96
C ILE A 133 0.54 -12.11 -8.67
N SER A 134 1.08 -11.40 -7.67
CA SER A 134 1.44 -11.99 -6.38
C SER A 134 0.22 -12.57 -5.66
N ALA A 135 -0.90 -11.84 -5.61
CA ALA A 135 -2.12 -12.31 -4.97
C ALA A 135 -2.73 -13.52 -5.72
N LEU A 136 -2.74 -13.48 -7.05
CA LEU A 136 -3.21 -14.60 -7.86
C LEU A 136 -2.33 -15.85 -7.68
N ALA A 137 -1.01 -15.70 -7.70
CA ALA A 137 -0.07 -16.80 -7.49
C ALA A 137 -0.25 -17.43 -6.09
N TYR A 138 -0.44 -16.60 -5.06
CA TYR A 138 -0.68 -17.06 -3.70
C TYR A 138 -1.97 -17.88 -3.58
N VAL A 139 -3.08 -17.38 -4.15
CA VAL A 139 -4.38 -18.06 -4.10
C VAL A 139 -4.41 -19.33 -4.95
N PHE A 140 -3.76 -19.32 -6.12
CA PHE A 140 -3.81 -20.40 -7.09
C PHE A 140 -3.29 -21.73 -6.53
N GLY A 141 -2.29 -21.70 -5.66
CA GLY A 141 -1.75 -22.91 -5.01
C GLY A 141 -2.81 -23.71 -4.23
N PHE A 142 -3.76 -23.03 -3.58
CA PHE A 142 -4.81 -23.67 -2.79
C PHE A 142 -5.90 -24.34 -3.64
N PHE A 143 -6.12 -23.86 -4.86
CA PHE A 143 -7.08 -24.50 -5.78
C PHE A 143 -6.51 -25.71 -6.51
N LEU A 144 -5.17 -25.80 -6.63
CA LEU A 144 -4.48 -26.95 -7.21
C LEU A 144 -4.29 -28.10 -6.21
N ALA A 145 -4.28 -27.81 -4.91
CA ALA A 145 -4.15 -28.83 -3.88
C ALA A 145 -5.40 -29.72 -3.84
N ASP A 146 -5.25 -31.00 -4.19
CA ASP A 146 -6.33 -31.99 -4.05
C ASP A 146 -6.54 -32.31 -2.57
N THR A 147 -7.52 -31.64 -1.98
CA THR A 147 -7.81 -31.70 -0.54
C THR A 147 -9.08 -32.50 -0.32
N ASP A 148 -8.97 -33.60 0.42
CA ASP A 148 -10.11 -34.39 0.89
C ASP A 148 -10.61 -33.84 2.23
N VAL A 149 -11.81 -33.24 2.23
CA VAL A 149 -12.44 -32.68 3.44
C VAL A 149 -12.91 -33.78 4.41
N THR A 150 -12.96 -35.05 3.99
CA THR A 150 -13.35 -36.17 4.85
C THR A 150 -12.19 -36.75 5.65
N ASP A 151 -10.95 -36.35 5.34
CA ASP A 151 -9.78 -36.70 6.16
C ASP A 151 -9.74 -35.86 7.44
N LEU A 152 -10.27 -36.44 8.52
CA LEU A 152 -10.31 -35.82 9.85
C LEU A 152 -8.94 -35.80 10.55
N THR A 153 -7.90 -36.40 9.97
CA THR A 153 -6.57 -36.47 10.59
C THR A 153 -5.66 -35.30 10.22
N ALA A 154 -5.98 -34.56 9.15
CA ALA A 154 -5.22 -33.40 8.67
C ALA A 154 -5.97 -32.08 8.92
N GLU A 155 -5.24 -31.03 9.32
CA GLU A 155 -5.80 -29.68 9.32
C GLU A 155 -6.11 -29.23 7.89
N LEU A 156 -7.31 -28.68 7.70
CA LEU A 156 -7.76 -28.25 6.38
C LEU A 156 -6.95 -27.02 5.91
N PRO A 157 -6.31 -27.07 4.72
CA PRO A 157 -5.50 -25.96 4.23
C PRO A 157 -6.39 -24.78 3.83
N LEU A 158 -6.29 -23.68 4.58
CA LEU A 158 -6.99 -22.42 4.30
C LEU A 158 -6.00 -21.37 3.83
N ILE A 159 -6.42 -20.51 2.88
CA ILE A 159 -5.59 -19.39 2.37
C ILE A 159 -5.19 -18.48 3.52
N MET A 160 -6.14 -18.17 4.40
CA MET A 160 -5.84 -17.53 5.68
C MET A 160 -6.25 -18.46 6.80
N LYS A 161 -5.32 -18.79 7.68
CA LYS A 161 -5.59 -19.70 8.78
C LYS A 161 -6.48 -19.04 9.83
N MET A 162 -7.70 -19.53 9.96
CA MET A 162 -8.75 -18.89 10.76
C MET A 162 -9.59 -19.92 11.49
N LYS A 163 -10.00 -19.59 12.71
CA LYS A 163 -10.91 -20.43 13.48
C LYS A 163 -12.35 -19.95 13.27
N TYR A 164 -13.05 -20.62 12.36
CA TYR A 164 -14.46 -20.34 12.08
C TYR A 164 -15.37 -20.84 13.20
N PRO A 165 -16.52 -20.17 13.45
CA PRO A 165 -17.51 -20.60 14.43
C PRO A 165 -18.40 -21.76 13.92
N PHE A 166 -18.19 -22.22 12.68
CA PHE A 166 -18.91 -23.31 12.05
C PHE A 166 -17.94 -24.38 11.55
N VAL A 167 -18.42 -25.61 11.41
CA VAL A 167 -17.63 -26.74 10.92
C VAL A 167 -17.64 -26.79 9.39
N ILE A 168 -16.45 -27.00 8.81
CA ILE A 168 -16.27 -27.22 7.37
C ILE A 168 -16.23 -28.73 7.15
N ASP A 169 -17.40 -29.32 6.90
CA ASP A 169 -17.63 -30.78 6.84
C ASP A 169 -17.86 -31.31 5.41
N THR A 170 -17.95 -30.41 4.43
CA THR A 170 -18.32 -30.72 3.05
C THR A 170 -17.43 -29.97 2.06
N GLN A 171 -17.14 -30.61 0.92
CA GLN A 171 -16.33 -29.99 -0.13
C GLN A 171 -16.92 -28.67 -0.62
N HIS A 172 -18.25 -28.54 -0.65
CA HIS A 172 -18.93 -27.30 -1.03
C HIS A 172 -18.66 -26.17 -0.03
N LYS A 173 -18.76 -26.41 1.28
CA LYS A 173 -18.43 -25.39 2.30
C LYS A 173 -16.96 -24.99 2.21
N TYR A 174 -16.06 -25.96 2.02
CA TYR A 174 -14.63 -25.68 1.86
C TYR A 174 -14.33 -24.79 0.65
N ARG A 175 -14.87 -25.14 -0.54
CA ARG A 175 -14.70 -24.33 -1.76
C ARG A 175 -15.29 -22.92 -1.60
N LEU A 176 -16.41 -22.78 -0.90
CA LEU A 176 -17.01 -21.48 -0.62
C LEU A 176 -16.10 -20.63 0.28
N VAL A 177 -15.55 -21.22 1.35
CA VAL A 177 -14.59 -20.55 2.23
C VAL A 177 -13.36 -20.09 1.43
N LEU A 178 -12.75 -20.98 0.65
CA LEU A 178 -11.62 -20.62 -0.23
C LEU A 178 -11.97 -19.47 -1.17
N ALA A 179 -13.13 -19.50 -1.83
CA ALA A 179 -13.57 -18.43 -2.72
C ALA A 179 -13.71 -17.09 -1.97
N THR A 180 -14.31 -17.09 -0.78
CA THR A 180 -14.45 -15.86 0.03
C THR A 180 -13.10 -15.32 0.49
N GLN A 181 -12.19 -16.19 0.95
CA GLN A 181 -10.83 -15.79 1.33
C GLN A 181 -10.03 -15.26 0.14
N SER A 182 -10.19 -15.87 -1.04
CA SER A 182 -9.55 -15.43 -2.28
C SER A 182 -9.94 -14.00 -2.65
N VAL A 183 -11.24 -13.71 -2.62
CA VAL A 183 -11.75 -12.35 -2.88
C VAL A 183 -11.22 -11.39 -1.82
N PHE A 184 -11.21 -11.78 -0.56
CA PHE A 184 -10.73 -10.94 0.53
C PHE A 184 -9.23 -10.59 0.40
N VAL A 185 -8.39 -11.58 0.12
CA VAL A 185 -6.95 -11.40 -0.12
C VAL A 185 -6.70 -10.51 -1.35
N MET A 186 -7.45 -10.74 -2.43
CA MET A 186 -7.32 -9.94 -3.64
C MET A 186 -7.67 -8.46 -3.40
N VAL A 187 -8.81 -8.19 -2.75
CA VAL A 187 -9.24 -6.82 -2.45
C VAL A 187 -8.31 -6.17 -1.43
N GLY A 188 -7.87 -6.91 -0.41
CA GLY A 188 -6.89 -6.44 0.57
C GLY A 188 -5.56 -6.05 -0.08
N SER A 189 -5.06 -6.88 -1.00
CA SER A 189 -3.83 -6.62 -1.77
C SER A 189 -3.94 -5.38 -2.64
N LEU A 190 -5.07 -5.21 -3.35
CA LEU A 190 -5.33 -4.01 -4.15
C LEU A 190 -5.46 -2.75 -3.28
N GLY A 191 -6.08 -2.86 -2.10
CA GLY A 191 -6.15 -1.78 -1.11
C GLY A 191 -4.77 -1.37 -0.60
N ALA A 192 -3.94 -2.34 -0.21
CA ALA A 192 -2.56 -2.08 0.19
C ALA A 192 -1.76 -1.39 -0.94
N CYS A 193 -1.88 -1.89 -2.17
CA CYS A 193 -1.28 -1.28 -3.36
C CYS A 193 -1.73 0.16 -3.55
N LEU A 194 -3.04 0.44 -3.44
CA LEU A 194 -3.61 1.78 -3.61
C LEU A 194 -2.96 2.81 -2.68
N PHE A 195 -2.92 2.52 -1.38
CA PHE A 195 -2.37 3.47 -0.40
C PHE A 195 -0.86 3.67 -0.55
N ASN A 196 -0.13 2.61 -0.93
CA ASN A 196 1.30 2.70 -1.20
C ASN A 196 1.58 3.50 -2.49
N ALA A 197 0.78 3.27 -3.54
CA ALA A 197 0.88 4.00 -4.80
C ALA A 197 0.50 5.49 -4.62
N LEU A 198 -0.48 5.79 -3.77
CA LEU A 198 -0.85 7.16 -3.42
C LEU A 198 0.29 7.89 -2.72
N PHE A 199 0.94 7.25 -1.73
CA PHE A 199 2.10 7.81 -1.05
C PHE A 199 3.24 8.14 -2.01
N LEU A 200 3.57 7.17 -2.87
CA LEU A 200 4.58 7.33 -3.90
C LEU A 200 4.26 8.49 -4.84
N THR A 201 3.01 8.57 -5.32
CA THR A 201 2.56 9.62 -6.24
C THR A 201 2.71 11.00 -5.60
N LEU A 202 2.28 11.16 -4.34
CA LEU A 202 2.40 12.41 -3.61
C LEU A 202 3.87 12.83 -3.40
N THR A 203 4.73 11.87 -3.06
CA THR A 203 6.17 12.10 -2.88
C THR A 203 6.84 12.51 -4.20
N LEU A 204 6.49 11.83 -5.30
CA LEU A 204 6.98 12.18 -6.65
C LEU A 204 6.47 13.55 -7.10
N HIS A 205 5.24 13.93 -6.73
CA HIS A 205 4.69 15.27 -6.99
C HIS A 205 5.50 16.34 -6.27
N VAL A 206 5.74 16.19 -4.96
CA VAL A 206 6.60 17.10 -4.18
C VAL A 206 7.99 17.22 -4.82
N GLY A 207 8.61 16.10 -5.19
CA GLY A 207 9.89 16.10 -5.90
C GLY A 207 9.86 16.84 -7.25
N SER A 208 8.74 16.73 -7.98
CA SER A 208 8.52 17.50 -9.22
C SER A 208 8.46 19.00 -8.95
N GLN A 209 7.73 19.42 -7.92
CA GLN A 209 7.62 20.83 -7.54
C GLN A 209 8.97 21.41 -7.09
N ILE A 210 9.78 20.64 -6.36
CA ILE A 210 11.16 21.05 -5.98
C ILE A 210 12.02 21.25 -7.23
N ASN A 211 11.94 20.35 -8.20
CA ASN A 211 12.73 20.47 -9.43
C ASN A 211 12.31 21.67 -10.30
N ILE A 212 11.02 22.03 -10.29
CA ILE A 212 10.54 23.27 -10.91
C ILE A 212 11.14 24.49 -10.20
N LEU A 213 11.07 24.52 -8.87
CA LEU A 213 11.64 25.61 -8.06
C LEU A 213 13.15 25.80 -8.34
N LEU A 214 13.91 24.70 -8.41
CA LEU A 214 15.34 24.73 -8.73
C LEU A 214 15.63 25.33 -10.12
N ARG A 215 14.74 25.10 -11.10
CA ARG A 215 14.88 25.71 -12.43
C ARG A 215 14.61 27.20 -12.39
N TRP A 216 13.56 27.64 -11.70
CA TRP A 216 13.28 29.07 -11.52
C TRP A 216 14.48 29.78 -10.87
N LEU A 217 15.10 29.17 -9.85
CA LEU A 217 16.31 29.68 -9.22
C LEU A 217 17.50 29.76 -10.19
N ARG A 218 17.72 28.72 -11.02
CA ARG A 218 18.79 28.73 -12.02
C ARG A 218 18.58 29.79 -13.09
N GLU A 219 17.35 29.99 -13.56
CA GLU A 219 17.02 31.01 -14.56
C GLU A 219 17.27 32.44 -14.06
N ILE A 220 17.07 32.69 -12.76
CA ILE A 220 17.44 33.95 -12.12
C ILE A 220 18.96 34.10 -12.10
N GLY A 221 19.69 33.06 -11.69
CA GLY A 221 21.15 33.13 -11.60
C GLY A 221 21.87 33.25 -12.95
N SER A 222 21.27 32.77 -14.04
CA SER A 222 21.88 32.80 -15.38
C SER A 222 21.56 34.05 -16.20
N LYS A 223 20.48 34.76 -15.89
CA LYS A 223 20.14 36.01 -16.57
C LYS A 223 20.94 37.13 -15.92
N ASN A 224 21.72 37.87 -16.71
CA ASN A 224 22.07 39.25 -16.34
C ASN A 224 20.74 40.01 -16.32
N ILE A 225 20.09 40.06 -15.15
CA ILE A 225 18.80 40.72 -14.99
C ILE A 225 19.06 42.22 -15.14
N GLU A 226 19.00 42.71 -16.37
CA GLU A 226 19.05 44.14 -16.70
C GLU A 226 17.72 44.84 -16.36
N LYS A 227 17.01 44.40 -15.31
CA LYS A 227 15.62 44.79 -15.06
C LYS A 227 15.44 45.49 -13.72
N THR A 228 14.62 46.54 -13.77
CA THR A 228 14.08 47.35 -12.68
C THR A 228 13.85 46.54 -11.40
N HIS A 229 14.23 47.11 -10.25
CA HIS A 229 14.14 46.51 -8.91
C HIS A 229 12.80 45.79 -8.65
N ASP A 230 11.69 46.38 -9.08
CA ASP A 230 10.32 45.83 -8.93
C ASP A 230 10.11 44.47 -9.62
N SER A 231 10.73 44.26 -10.78
CA SER A 231 10.60 42.99 -11.52
C SER A 231 11.37 41.85 -10.83
N PHE A 232 12.52 42.16 -10.23
CA PHE A 232 13.32 41.21 -9.46
C PHE A 232 12.60 40.81 -8.17
N VAL A 233 12.08 41.80 -7.43
CA VAL A 233 11.30 41.57 -6.20
C VAL A 233 10.08 40.69 -6.48
N THR A 234 9.36 40.94 -7.58
CA THR A 234 8.19 40.13 -7.98
C THR A 234 8.56 38.67 -8.24
N VAL A 235 9.63 38.43 -8.97
CA VAL A 235 10.09 37.07 -9.32
C VAL A 235 10.57 36.31 -8.07
N ILE A 236 11.38 36.95 -7.21
CA ILE A 236 11.84 36.34 -5.96
C ILE A 236 10.66 36.02 -5.03
N THR A 237 9.69 36.93 -4.94
CA THR A 237 8.48 36.70 -4.13
C THR A 237 7.69 35.48 -4.63
N LYS A 238 7.61 35.27 -5.96
CA LYS A 238 6.97 34.08 -6.54
C LYS A 238 7.70 32.78 -6.14
N ILE A 239 9.03 32.79 -6.17
CA ILE A 239 9.86 31.64 -5.74
C ILE A 239 9.64 31.33 -4.26
N ILE A 240 9.68 32.34 -3.39
CA ILE A 240 9.47 32.16 -1.95
C ILE A 240 8.11 31.55 -1.67
N ARG A 241 7.04 32.08 -2.30
CA ARG A 241 5.68 31.53 -2.17
C ARG A 241 5.60 30.07 -2.62
N LYS A 242 6.24 29.72 -3.73
CA LYS A 242 6.26 28.34 -4.23
C LYS A 242 7.01 27.41 -3.26
N HIS A 243 8.15 27.84 -2.75
CA HIS A 243 8.90 27.08 -1.74
C HIS A 243 8.10 26.84 -0.47
N GLN A 244 7.42 27.87 0.05
CA GLN A 244 6.52 27.75 1.21
C GLN A 244 5.36 26.79 0.95
N SER A 245 4.76 26.83 -0.24
CA SER A 245 3.70 25.88 -0.64
C SER A 245 4.21 24.43 -0.65
N ILE A 246 5.42 24.19 -1.18
CA ILE A 246 6.06 22.87 -1.19
C ILE A 246 6.30 22.34 0.23
N ILE A 247 6.82 23.19 1.12
CA ILE A 247 7.02 22.84 2.54
C ILE A 247 5.68 22.46 3.18
N ASN A 248 4.67 23.31 3.03
CA ASN A 248 3.35 23.06 3.59
C ASN A 248 2.72 21.76 3.05
N LEU A 249 2.85 21.48 1.75
CA LEU A 249 2.39 20.21 1.18
C LEU A 249 3.16 19.01 1.75
N SER A 250 4.49 19.12 1.89
CA SER A 250 5.34 18.08 2.46
C SER A 250 4.96 17.78 3.92
N GLU A 251 4.78 18.79 4.75
CA GLU A 251 4.38 18.65 6.16
C GLU A 251 3.00 17.97 6.29
N LYS A 252 2.06 18.26 5.39
CA LYS A 252 0.76 17.59 5.39
C LYS A 252 0.87 16.12 4.99
N ILE A 253 1.66 15.80 3.97
CA ILE A 253 1.93 14.42 3.53
C ILE A 253 2.61 13.64 4.66
N GLU A 254 3.63 14.23 5.29
CA GLU A 254 4.31 13.66 6.44
C GLU A 254 3.32 13.40 7.58
N ASN A 255 2.48 14.38 7.95
CA ASN A 255 1.50 14.19 9.01
C ASN A 255 0.50 13.05 8.73
N LEU A 256 0.19 12.81 7.45
CA LEU A 256 -0.71 11.74 7.04
C LEU A 256 0.00 10.38 7.06
N TYR A 257 1.26 10.31 6.65
CA TYR A 257 1.95 9.05 6.39
C TYR A 257 3.00 8.62 7.43
N SER A 258 3.48 9.49 8.33
CA SER A 258 4.57 9.14 9.27
C SER A 258 4.30 7.87 10.07
N TYR A 259 3.13 7.77 10.71
CA TYR A 259 2.77 6.56 11.46
C TYR A 259 2.51 5.35 10.56
N ILE A 260 1.98 5.57 9.35
CA ILE A 260 1.72 4.50 8.37
C ILE A 260 3.06 3.88 7.95
N VAL A 261 4.03 4.73 7.60
CA VAL A 261 5.37 4.32 7.18
C VAL A 261 6.11 3.65 8.34
N LEU A 262 5.98 4.17 9.56
CA LEU A 262 6.56 3.54 10.76
C LEU A 262 6.03 2.11 10.94
N LEU A 263 4.69 1.94 10.96
CA LEU A 263 4.10 0.61 11.10
C LEU A 263 4.50 -0.32 9.95
N GLN A 264 4.52 0.19 8.72
CA GLN A 264 4.94 -0.56 7.54
C GLN A 264 6.40 -1.03 7.67
N PHE A 265 7.30 -0.14 8.09
CA PHE A 265 8.72 -0.45 8.26
C PHE A 265 8.92 -1.47 9.38
N THR A 266 8.40 -1.20 10.58
CA THR A 266 8.53 -2.10 11.73
C THR A 266 7.96 -3.49 11.45
N SER A 267 6.76 -3.57 10.86
CA SER A 267 6.13 -4.87 10.55
C SER A 267 6.92 -5.64 9.50
N ASN A 268 7.41 -4.96 8.46
CA ASN A 268 8.22 -5.61 7.42
C ASN A 268 9.57 -6.07 7.99
N THR A 269 10.20 -5.32 8.89
CA THR A 269 11.42 -5.74 9.59
C THR A 269 11.17 -7.01 10.39
N VAL A 270 10.07 -7.08 11.15
CA VAL A 270 9.69 -8.29 11.90
C VAL A 270 9.55 -9.49 10.95
N ILE A 271 8.80 -9.35 9.86
CA ILE A 271 8.60 -10.42 8.87
C ILE A 271 9.93 -10.88 8.26
N ILE A 272 10.79 -9.95 7.84
CA ILE A 272 12.10 -10.26 7.24
C ILE A 272 12.99 -11.00 8.25
N CYS A 273 13.04 -10.53 9.50
CA CYS A 273 13.80 -11.19 10.55
C CYS A 273 13.29 -12.61 10.84
N SER A 274 11.97 -12.79 10.93
CA SER A 274 11.35 -14.11 11.11
C SER A 274 11.64 -15.05 9.95
N LEU A 275 11.55 -14.56 8.71
CA LEU A 275 11.86 -15.33 7.52
C LEU A 275 13.34 -15.73 7.47
N GLY A 276 14.25 -14.81 7.82
CA GLY A 276 15.68 -15.10 7.90
C GLY A 276 16.01 -16.18 8.93
N PHE A 277 15.35 -16.14 10.09
CA PHE A 277 15.47 -17.19 11.11
C PHE A 277 15.00 -18.56 10.59
N LEU A 278 13.87 -18.61 9.87
CA LEU A 278 13.38 -19.86 9.26
C LEU A 278 14.36 -20.43 8.22
N ILE A 279 14.89 -19.60 7.34
CA ILE A 279 15.86 -20.02 6.32
C ILE A 279 17.07 -20.69 6.99
N VAL A 280 17.65 -20.06 8.01
CA VAL A 280 18.78 -20.62 8.76
C VAL A 280 18.43 -21.95 9.43
N THR A 281 17.22 -22.05 10.01
CA THR A 281 16.73 -23.26 10.66
C THR A 281 16.61 -24.42 9.66
N ILE A 282 16.04 -24.17 8.48
CA ILE A 282 15.95 -25.16 7.39
C ILE A 282 17.34 -25.62 6.98
N MET A 283 18.25 -24.68 6.73
CA MET A 283 19.61 -24.99 6.28
C MET A 283 20.36 -25.87 7.28
N LYS A 284 20.21 -25.60 8.58
CA LYS A 284 20.81 -26.40 9.65
C LYS A 284 20.23 -27.81 9.68
N ALA A 285 18.90 -27.94 9.57
CA ALA A 285 18.24 -29.24 9.49
C ALA A 285 18.75 -30.04 8.28
N SER A 286 18.74 -29.45 7.08
CA SER A 286 19.20 -30.11 5.84
C SER A 286 20.68 -30.48 5.86
N GLY A 287 21.54 -29.64 6.45
CA GLY A 287 22.96 -29.94 6.64
C GLY A 287 23.18 -31.12 7.58
N SER A 288 22.36 -31.23 8.63
CA SER A 288 22.38 -32.37 9.55
C SER A 288 21.97 -33.66 8.86
N TYR A 289 20.93 -33.65 8.01
CA TYR A 289 20.53 -34.81 7.22
C TYR A 289 21.61 -35.24 6.21
N LEU A 290 22.26 -34.27 5.54
CA LEU A 290 23.36 -34.55 4.61
C LEU A 290 24.58 -35.17 5.33
N SER A 291 24.89 -34.70 6.53
CA SER A 291 25.97 -35.27 7.36
C SER A 291 25.67 -36.67 7.90
N VAL A 292 24.41 -36.98 8.21
CA VAL A 292 23.98 -38.33 8.63
C VAL A 292 23.99 -39.31 7.44
N LEU A 293 23.54 -38.87 6.26
CA LEU A 293 23.61 -39.65 5.02
C LEU A 293 25.06 -39.96 4.58
N LEU A 294 25.99 -39.03 4.80
CA LEU A 294 27.42 -39.25 4.51
C LEU A 294 28.12 -40.13 5.56
N ALA A 295 27.64 -40.16 6.80
CA ALA A 295 28.19 -41.03 7.86
C ALA A 295 27.65 -42.48 7.81
N MET A 296 26.62 -42.75 7.01
CA MET A 296 26.05 -44.08 6.76
C MET A 296 26.65 -44.80 5.54
N LYS A 297 27.72 -44.28 4.95
CA LYS A 297 28.44 -44.86 3.80
C LYS A 297 29.86 -45.22 4.20
#